data_AF-A0A6A7KDH6-F1
#
_entry.id   AF-A0A6A7KDH6-F1
#
_cell.length_a   1.000
_cell.length_b   1.000
_cell.length_c   1.000
_cell.angle_alpha   90.00
_cell.angle_beta   90.00
_cell.angle_gamma   90.00
#
_symmetry.space_group_name_H-M   'P 1'
#
loop_
_entity.id
_entity.type
_entity.pdbx_description
1 polymer ?
#
loop_
_entity_poly.entity_id
_entity_poly.type
_entity_poly.pdbx_seq_one_letter_code
_entity_poly.pdbx_strand_id
1 'polypeptide(L)'
;MIGLLAISYWICRFVFFGMHGMKQWPNMLAIVSLIIIVIASIGGRQSLSVATVIGYIGGFVLAMIFNTDGVDQGGGATNNAWKIWGTIFICSILISIILGYIFKQRHKKIME
;
A
#
# COMPACT_ATOMS: atom_id res chain seq x y z
N MET A 1 -10.08 -3.28 -9.79
CA MET A 1 -8.91 -3.08 -8.90
C MET A 1 -7.65 -2.69 -9.65
N ILE A 2 -7.27 -3.40 -10.72
CA ILE A 2 -6.07 -3.08 -11.51
C ILE A 2 -6.11 -1.66 -12.12
N GLY A 3 -7.25 -1.23 -12.68
CA GLY A 3 -7.39 0.13 -13.23
C GLY A 3 -7.21 1.24 -12.18
N LEU A 4 -7.75 1.05 -10.97
CA LEU A 4 -7.56 1.95 -9.83
C LEU A 4 -6.09 2.02 -9.41
N LEU A 5 -5.41 0.87 -9.32
CA LEU A 5 -3.98 0.80 -9.03
C LEU A 5 -3.15 1.54 -10.10
N ALA A 6 -3.50 1.36 -11.38
CA ALA A 6 -2.80 2.01 -12.49
C ALA A 6 -2.92 3.54 -12.44
N ILE A 7 -4.13 4.06 -12.18
CA ILE A 7 -4.36 5.50 -12.01
C ILE A 7 -3.61 6.02 -10.78
N SER A 8 -3.73 5.35 -9.63
CA SER A 8 -3.03 5.77 -8.41
C SER A 8 -1.52 5.76 -8.59
N TYR A 9 -0.99 4.75 -9.28
CA TYR A 9 0.43 4.66 -9.60
C TYR A 9 0.87 5.79 -10.52
N TRP A 10 0.10 6.10 -11.56
CA TRP A 10 0.45 7.17 -12.51
C TRP A 10 0.50 8.52 -11.79
N ILE A 11 -0.48 8.81 -10.95
CA ILE A 11 -0.53 10.03 -10.13
C ILE A 11 0.65 10.07 -9.15
N CYS A 12 0.88 9.00 -8.39
CA CYS A 12 1.99 8.97 -7.42
C CYS A 12 3.35 9.09 -8.12
N ARG A 13 3.56 8.41 -9.26
CA ARG A 13 4.86 8.37 -9.93
C ARG A 13 5.19 9.65 -10.69
N PHE A 14 4.23 10.26 -11.37
CA PHE A 14 4.50 11.36 -12.29
C PHE A 14 4.03 12.72 -11.74
N VAL A 15 2.82 12.78 -11.20
CA VAL A 15 2.24 14.04 -10.71
C VAL A 15 2.89 14.46 -9.39
N PHE A 16 3.03 13.52 -8.46
CA PHE A 16 3.60 13.81 -7.14
C PHE A 16 5.09 13.55 -7.02
N PHE A 17 5.79 13.30 -8.13
CA PHE A 17 7.22 13.06 -8.14
C PHE A 17 8.00 14.16 -7.41
N GLY A 18 7.63 15.42 -7.61
CA GLY A 18 8.28 16.57 -6.96
C GLY A 18 8.10 16.63 -5.44
N MET A 19 7.06 15.99 -4.90
CA MET A 19 6.76 16.01 -3.46
C MET A 19 7.52 14.95 -2.67
N HIS A 20 7.83 13.80 -3.27
CA HIS A 20 8.53 12.71 -2.56
C HIS A 20 9.89 12.35 -3.18
N GLY A 21 10.22 12.81 -4.39
CA GLY A 21 11.53 12.64 -5.06
C GLY A 21 11.91 11.20 -5.46
N MET A 22 11.16 10.19 -5.03
CA MET A 22 11.53 8.78 -5.16
C MET A 22 10.97 8.10 -6.42
N LYS A 23 11.85 7.68 -7.34
CA LYS A 23 11.42 6.95 -8.56
C LYS A 23 11.14 5.47 -8.34
N GLN A 24 11.94 4.82 -7.50
CA GLN A 24 11.92 3.36 -7.35
C GLN A 24 10.83 2.88 -6.38
N TRP A 25 10.54 3.66 -5.33
CA TRP A 25 9.59 3.26 -4.29
C TRP A 25 8.15 3.10 -4.80
N PRO A 26 7.57 4.07 -5.56
CA PRO A 26 6.24 3.90 -6.13
C PRO A 26 6.12 2.71 -7.08
N ASN A 27 7.19 2.41 -7.84
CA ASN A 27 7.25 1.24 -8.74
C ASN A 27 7.21 -0.07 -7.97
N MET A 28 8.05 -0.18 -6.93
CA MET A 28 8.16 -1.39 -6.13
C MET A 28 6.83 -1.70 -5.44
N LEU A 29 6.21 -0.70 -4.81
CA LEU A 29 4.89 -0.85 -4.19
C LEU A 29 3.80 -1.20 -5.21
N ALA A 30 3.83 -0.64 -6.43
CA ALA A 30 2.87 -0.96 -7.47
C ALA A 30 3.01 -2.40 -7.99
N ILE A 31 4.24 -2.88 -8.20
CA ILE A 31 4.51 -4.26 -8.61
C ILE A 31 4.03 -5.24 -7.52
N VAL A 32 4.39 -4.99 -6.26
CA VAL A 32 3.93 -5.80 -5.13
C VAL A 32 2.40 -5.80 -5.03
N SER A 33 1.78 -4.62 -5.19
CA SER A 33 0.32 -4.48 -5.19
C SER A 33 -0.33 -5.29 -6.31
N LEU A 34 0.25 -5.26 -7.51
CA LEU A 34 -0.25 -6.03 -8.65
C LEU A 34 -0.17 -7.54 -8.40
N ILE A 35 0.96 -8.02 -7.87
CA ILE A 35 1.12 -9.45 -7.50
C ILE A 35 0.06 -9.86 -6.48
N ILE A 36 -0.15 -9.06 -5.43
CA ILE A 36 -1.15 -9.35 -4.40
C ILE A 36 -2.56 -9.37 -4.99
N ILE A 37 -2.90 -8.40 -5.86
CA ILE A 37 -4.22 -8.34 -6.50
C ILE A 37 -4.45 -9.58 -7.38
N VAL A 38 -3.44 -10.02 -8.16
CA VAL A 38 -3.55 -11.22 -9.00
C VAL A 38 -3.79 -12.47 -8.13
N ILE A 39 -2.99 -12.66 -7.07
CA ILE A 39 -3.15 -13.79 -6.14
C ILE A 39 -4.53 -13.75 -5.47
N ALA A 40 -4.95 -12.57 -5.01
CA ALA A 40 -6.24 -12.36 -4.37
C ALA A 40 -7.41 -12.66 -5.33
N SER A 41 -7.28 -12.28 -6.60
CA SER A 41 -8.29 -12.54 -7.63
C SER A 41 -8.43 -14.04 -7.92
N ILE A 42 -7.32 -14.78 -8.00
CA ILE A 42 -7.35 -16.25 -8.17
C ILE A 42 -7.98 -16.92 -6.95
N GLY A 43 -7.67 -16.45 -5.75
CA GLY A 43 -8.20 -17.00 -4.50
C GLY A 43 -9.60 -16.52 -4.11
N GLY A 44 -10.27 -15.69 -4.92
CA GLY A 44 -11.59 -15.11 -4.62
C GLY A 44 -11.61 -14.16 -3.42
N ARG A 45 -10.45 -13.63 -2.99
CA ARG A 45 -10.29 -12.78 -1.79
C ARG A 45 -10.34 -11.29 -2.17
N GLN A 46 -11.52 -10.82 -2.59
CA GLN A 46 -11.69 -9.44 -3.03
C GLN A 46 -11.33 -8.40 -1.95
N SER A 47 -11.53 -8.70 -0.67
CA SER A 47 -11.13 -7.83 0.44
C SER A 47 -9.63 -7.51 0.44
N LEU A 48 -8.80 -8.51 0.12
CA LEU A 48 -7.35 -8.35 0.05
C LEU A 48 -6.96 -7.40 -1.09
N SER A 49 -7.58 -7.54 -2.26
CA SER A 49 -7.35 -6.62 -3.39
C SER A 49 -7.73 -5.18 -3.06
N VAL A 50 -8.85 -4.97 -2.36
CA VAL A 50 -9.30 -3.64 -1.95
C VAL A 50 -8.35 -3.03 -0.92
N ALA A 51 -7.97 -3.80 0.10
CA ALA A 51 -7.05 -3.35 1.13
C ALA A 51 -5.68 -2.97 0.57
N THR A 52 -5.16 -3.69 -0.43
CA THR A 52 -3.91 -3.35 -1.11
C THR A 52 -3.98 -1.98 -1.78
N VAL A 53 -5.07 -1.66 -2.50
CA VAL A 53 -5.24 -0.36 -3.15
C VAL A 53 -5.39 0.76 -2.11
N ILE A 54 -6.18 0.53 -1.06
CA ILE A 54 -6.35 1.48 0.05
C ILE A 54 -5.02 1.71 0.78
N GLY A 55 -4.24 0.67 1.01
CA GLY A 55 -2.92 0.77 1.62
C GLY A 55 -1.94 1.54 0.75
N TYR A 56 -2.00 1.37 -0.57
CA TYR A 56 -1.16 2.11 -1.50
C TYR A 56 -1.51 3.61 -1.48
N ILE A 57 -2.79 3.96 -1.68
CA ILE A 57 -3.22 5.37 -1.73
C ILE A 57 -3.18 6.02 -0.35
N GLY A 58 -3.75 5.37 0.66
CA GLY A 58 -3.79 5.87 2.03
C GLY A 58 -2.40 5.98 2.65
N GLY A 59 -1.52 5.00 2.39
CA GLY A 59 -0.13 5.07 2.80
C GLY A 59 0.63 6.22 2.15
N PHE A 60 0.34 6.52 0.88
CA PHE A 60 0.90 7.70 0.21
C PHE A 60 0.43 9.00 0.86
N VAL A 61 -0.89 9.16 1.06
CA VAL A 61 -1.47 10.37 1.65
C VAL A 61 -0.91 10.61 3.06
N LEU A 62 -0.89 9.58 3.90
CA LEU A 62 -0.35 9.66 5.25
C LEU A 62 1.16 9.92 5.24
N ALA A 63 1.91 9.30 4.33
CA ALA A 63 3.32 9.62 4.15
C ALA A 63 3.54 11.07 3.74
N MET A 64 2.67 11.67 2.93
CA MET A 64 2.79 13.08 2.57
C MET A 64 2.43 14.03 3.71
N ILE A 65 1.52 13.64 4.60
CA ILE A 65 1.12 14.44 5.77
C ILE A 65 2.19 14.38 6.87
N PHE A 66 2.74 13.19 7.12
CA PHE A 66 3.66 12.93 8.24
C PHE A 66 5.14 12.85 7.84
N ASN A 67 5.48 13.11 6.58
CA ASN A 67 6.88 13.13 6.20
C ASN A 67 7.63 14.22 6.98
N THR A 68 8.91 13.96 7.14
CA THR A 68 9.86 14.88 7.73
C THR A 68 11.13 14.76 6.92
N ASP A 69 11.64 15.91 6.50
CA ASP A 69 12.93 16.04 5.86
C ASP A 69 14.02 16.12 6.91
N GLY A 70 15.15 15.47 6.65
CA GLY A 70 16.33 15.47 7.51
C GLY A 70 17.60 15.45 6.67
N VAL A 71 18.74 15.51 7.35
CA VAL A 71 20.06 15.44 6.70
C VAL A 71 20.81 14.26 7.30
N ASP A 72 21.35 13.38 6.46
CA ASP A 72 22.20 12.29 6.92
C ASP A 72 23.58 12.80 7.37
N GLN A 73 24.37 11.91 7.98
CA GLN A 73 25.71 12.25 8.48
C GLN A 73 26.70 12.63 7.37
N GLY A 74 26.38 12.35 6.10
CA GLY A 74 27.14 12.73 4.91
C GLY A 74 26.65 14.01 4.23
N GLY A 75 25.66 14.71 4.80
CA GLY A 75 25.08 15.92 4.22
C GLY A 75 24.01 15.68 3.15
N GLY A 76 23.59 14.42 2.94
CA GLY A 76 22.53 14.05 2.01
C GLY A 76 21.15 14.37 2.57
N ALA A 77 20.26 14.92 1.74
CA ALA A 77 18.86 15.10 2.10
C ALA A 77 18.16 13.74 2.25
N THR A 78 17.49 13.52 3.37
CA THR A 78 16.73 12.31 3.68
C THR A 78 15.27 12.65 3.94
N ASN A 79 14.37 11.75 3.57
CA ASN A 79 12.95 11.92 3.84
C ASN A 79 12.38 10.59 4.36
N ASN A 80 11.56 10.63 5.41
CA ASN A 80 10.97 9.42 6.02
C ASN A 80 9.69 8.92 5.34
N ALA A 81 9.20 9.58 4.28
CA ALA A 81 7.98 9.25 3.57
C ALA A 81 7.94 7.79 3.10
N TRP A 82 9.05 7.24 2.61
CA TRP A 82 9.09 5.84 2.17
C TRP A 82 8.84 4.85 3.30
N LYS A 83 9.39 5.12 4.49
CA LYS A 83 9.18 4.28 5.68
C LYS A 83 7.72 4.30 6.06
N ILE A 84 7.14 5.50 6.19
CA ILE A 84 5.73 5.68 6.56
C ILE A 84 4.80 4.99 5.54
N TRP A 85 5.05 5.21 4.25
CA TRP A 85 4.25 4.62 3.18
C TRP A 85 4.34 3.09 3.21
N GLY A 86 5.54 2.53 3.31
CA GLY A 86 5.77 1.09 3.40
C GLY A 86 5.09 0.47 4.62
N THR A 87 5.23 1.10 5.79
CA THR A 87 4.61 0.62 7.04
C THR A 87 3.10 0.56 6.92
N ILE A 88 2.45 1.63 6.44
CA ILE A 88 0.98 1.66 6.29
C ILE A 88 0.51 0.64 5.28
N PHE A 89 1.23 0.49 4.17
CA PHE A 89 0.94 -0.52 3.16
C PHE A 89 0.95 -1.92 3.76
N ILE A 90 2.00 -2.29 4.51
CA ILE A 90 2.10 -3.60 5.17
C ILE A 90 0.98 -3.78 6.21
N CYS A 91 0.74 -2.78 7.06
CA CYS A 91 -0.33 -2.83 8.06
C CYS A 91 -1.70 -3.07 7.42
N SER A 92 -2.00 -2.42 6.29
CA SER A 92 -3.28 -2.59 5.59
C SER A 92 -3.49 -4.03 5.10
N ILE A 93 -2.44 -4.67 4.58
CA ILE A 93 -2.47 -6.06 4.12
C ILE A 93 -2.69 -7.01 5.30
N LEU A 94 -1.93 -6.82 6.38
CA LEU A 94 -2.05 -7.63 7.59
C LEU A 94 -3.46 -7.55 8.19
N ILE A 95 -4.00 -6.34 8.32
CA ILE A 95 -5.38 -6.12 8.81
C ILE A 95 -6.38 -6.86 7.91
N SER A 96 -6.23 -6.76 6.59
CA SER A 96 -7.13 -7.45 5.67
C SER A 96 -7.06 -8.97 5.78
N ILE A 97 -5.88 -9.55 6.01
CA ILE A 97 -5.71 -10.98 6.20
C ILE A 97 -6.36 -11.43 7.51
N ILE A 98 -6.12 -10.69 8.61
CA ILE A 98 -6.69 -10.97 9.93
C ILE A 98 -8.22 -10.91 9.88
N LEU A 99 -8.78 -9.82 9.34
CA LEU A 99 -10.23 -9.67 9.18
C LEU A 99 -10.80 -10.78 8.30
N GLY A 100 -10.15 -11.09 7.17
CA GLY A 100 -10.56 -12.18 6.28
C GLY A 100 -10.62 -13.54 6.99
N TYR A 101 -9.68 -13.80 7.90
CA TYR A 101 -9.67 -15.02 8.71
C TYR A 101 -10.80 -15.04 9.75
N ILE A 102 -10.99 -13.94 10.48
CA ILE A 102 -12.04 -13.81 11.51
C ILE A 102 -13.44 -13.98 10.89
N PHE A 103 -13.71 -13.34 9.75
CA PHE A 103 -15.00 -13.46 9.08
C PHE A 103 -15.27 -14.88 8.59
N LYS A 104 -14.26 -15.57 8.06
CA LYS A 104 -14.38 -16.97 7.64
C LYS A 104 -14.70 -17.90 8.81
N GLN A 105 -14.05 -17.69 9.96
CA GLN A 105 -14.32 -18.43 11.20
C GLN A 105 -15.76 -18.21 11.71
N ARG A 106 -16.22 -16.95 11.73
CA ARG A 106 -17.61 -16.63 12.13
C ARG A 106 -18.64 -17.28 11.22
N HIS A 107 -18.42 -17.29 9.91
CA HIS A 107 -19.37 -17.88 8.96
C HIS A 107 -19.47 -19.41 9.10
N LYS A 108 -18.36 -20.08 9.46
CA LYS A 108 -18.35 -21.51 9.75
C LYS A 108 -19.11 -21.83 11.04
N LYS A 109 -18.90 -21.05 12.10
CA LYS A 109 -19.54 -21.23 13.41
C LYS A 109 -21.06 -21.00 13.42
N ILE A 110 -21.61 -20.27 12.44
CA ILE A 110 -23.07 -20.03 12.32
C ILE A 110 -23.77 -21.19 11.59
N MET A 111 -23.03 -22.03 10.86
CA MET A 111 -23.58 -23.16 10.09
C MET A 111 -23.40 -24.53 10.77
N GLU A 112 -22.76 -24.57 11.94
CA GLU A 112 -22.71 -25.72 12.86
C GLU A 112 -23.78 -25.55 13.94
#